data_AF-A0A1V8UJ72-F1
#
_entry.id   AF-A0A1V8UJ72-F1
#
_cell.length_a   1.000
_cell.length_b   1.000
_cell.length_c   1.000
_cell.angle_alpha   90.00
_cell.angle_beta   90.00
_cell.angle_gamma   90.00
#
_symmetry.space_group_name_H-M   'P 1'
#
loop_
_entity.id
_entity.type
_entity.pdbx_description
1 polymer ?
#
loop_
_entity_poly.entity_id
_entity_poly.type
_entity_poly.pdbx_seq_one_letter_code
_entity_poly.pdbx_strand_id
1 'polypeptide(L)'
;MVEAYNAAATASGANAKATVGDLVAETVAPDFQGEEWKDFDVAVIGLGFHHFADPALAVKRLTERLKPGTGVLVIVDFLPFAPKEHQHHSHSGPDMQTTIKHHGFTSTGLESLFTSSGLEDFGFQTLPEPAKLEFADGGTSERTVFIAKGKRAPTVAGKLWRFIGGFQDAVSGQMGLKPDGTAGEWKAGFRKDGGDGSGSRMVGTKDEGTAGGMFRRDEPVGKD
;
A
#
# COMPACT_ATOMS: atom_id res chain seq x y z
N MET A 1 11.95 -11.07 -7.89
CA MET A 1 10.60 -10.57 -7.52
C MET A 1 9.86 -9.94 -8.69
N VAL A 2 10.34 -8.85 -9.30
CA VAL A 2 9.59 -8.17 -10.38
C VAL A 2 9.29 -9.04 -11.59
N GLU A 3 10.26 -9.83 -12.06
CA GLU A 3 10.04 -10.77 -13.17
C GLU A 3 8.91 -11.76 -12.88
N ALA A 4 8.87 -12.32 -11.66
CA ALA A 4 7.83 -13.25 -11.25
C ALA A 4 6.44 -12.58 -11.20
N TYR A 5 6.33 -11.35 -10.69
CA TYR A 5 5.07 -10.61 -10.71
C TYR A 5 4.59 -10.31 -12.14
N ASN A 6 5.48 -9.90 -13.02
CA ASN A 6 5.15 -9.60 -14.41
C ASN A 6 4.76 -10.86 -15.20
N ALA A 7 5.45 -11.99 -14.95
CA ALA A 7 5.09 -13.28 -15.51
C ALA A 7 3.69 -13.72 -15.04
N ALA A 8 3.40 -13.60 -13.75
CA ALA A 8 2.10 -13.94 -13.19
C ALA A 8 0.97 -13.06 -13.76
N ALA A 9 1.18 -11.73 -13.85
CA ALA A 9 0.21 -10.80 -14.43
C ALA A 9 -0.08 -11.12 -15.91
N THR A 10 0.97 -11.45 -16.67
CA THR A 10 0.83 -11.86 -18.08
C THR A 10 0.05 -13.16 -18.19
N ALA A 11 0.40 -14.17 -17.39
CA ALA A 11 -0.26 -15.47 -17.39
C ALA A 11 -1.74 -15.39 -17.00
N SER A 12 -2.11 -14.45 -16.12
CA SER A 12 -3.50 -14.23 -15.72
C SER A 12 -4.29 -13.32 -16.67
N GLY A 13 -3.66 -12.78 -17.72
CA GLY A 13 -4.27 -11.78 -18.60
C GLY A 13 -4.59 -10.44 -17.91
N ALA A 14 -3.96 -10.15 -16.77
CA ALA A 14 -4.17 -8.92 -16.04
C ALA A 14 -3.42 -7.76 -16.72
N ASN A 15 -4.06 -6.59 -16.82
CA ASN A 15 -3.38 -5.36 -17.23
C ASN A 15 -2.58 -4.78 -16.04
N ALA A 16 -1.49 -5.45 -15.67
CA ALA A 16 -0.66 -5.09 -14.54
C ALA A 16 0.83 -5.22 -14.85
N LYS A 17 1.64 -4.34 -14.26
CA LYS A 17 3.10 -4.32 -14.39
C LYS A 17 3.73 -3.96 -13.05
N ALA A 18 4.79 -4.68 -12.70
CA ALA A 18 5.66 -4.41 -11.57
C ALA A 18 6.97 -3.75 -12.03
N THR A 19 7.49 -2.87 -11.19
CA THR A 19 8.79 -2.18 -11.33
C THR A 19 9.47 -2.12 -9.96
N VAL A 20 10.79 -1.95 -9.90
CA VAL A 20 11.53 -1.67 -8.65
C VAL A 20 12.10 -0.27 -8.71
N GLY A 21 11.79 0.55 -7.70
CA GLY A 21 12.37 1.87 -7.52
C GLY A 21 12.19 2.38 -6.10
N ASP A 22 13.05 3.31 -5.71
CA ASP A 22 12.94 4.05 -4.46
C ASP A 22 12.39 5.46 -4.74
N LEU A 23 11.10 5.66 -4.43
CA LEU A 23 10.43 6.95 -4.59
C LEU A 23 10.67 7.92 -3.42
N VAL A 24 11.33 7.46 -2.35
CA VAL A 24 11.64 8.23 -1.14
C VAL A 24 13.14 8.47 -0.97
N ALA A 25 13.96 8.06 -1.93
CA ALA A 25 15.36 8.44 -2.01
C ALA A 25 15.52 9.98 -2.03
N GLU A 26 16.65 10.47 -1.51
CA GLU A 26 17.03 11.90 -1.56
C GLU A 26 16.93 12.43 -3.00
N THR A 27 17.45 11.66 -3.96
CA THR A 27 17.26 11.87 -5.40
C THR A 27 16.56 10.66 -6.01
N VAL A 28 15.31 10.84 -6.45
CA VAL A 28 14.55 9.81 -7.15
C VAL A 28 15.13 9.61 -8.54
N ALA A 29 15.40 8.35 -8.91
CA ALA A 29 16.04 8.01 -10.18
C ALA A 29 15.25 8.57 -11.40
N PRO A 30 15.93 9.00 -12.49
CA PRO A 30 15.30 9.62 -13.66
C PRO A 30 14.18 8.78 -14.28
N ASP A 31 14.31 7.45 -14.26
CA ASP A 31 13.34 6.50 -14.78
C ASP A 31 11.96 6.60 -14.09
N PHE A 32 11.88 7.22 -12.91
CA PHE A 32 10.65 7.44 -12.13
C PHE A 32 10.13 8.89 -12.17
N GLN A 33 10.63 9.70 -13.12
CA GLN A 33 10.24 11.11 -13.30
C GLN A 33 9.32 11.33 -14.51
N GLY A 34 9.16 10.32 -15.36
CA GLY A 34 8.29 10.35 -16.53
C GLY A 34 6.81 10.57 -16.21
N GLU A 35 6.03 10.95 -17.21
CA GLU A 35 4.59 11.24 -17.07
C GLU A 35 3.79 9.99 -16.69
N GLU A 36 4.28 8.79 -17.01
CA GLU A 36 3.69 7.52 -16.59
C GLU A 36 3.75 7.28 -15.06
N TRP A 37 4.53 8.08 -14.32
CA TRP A 37 4.65 8.04 -12.87
C TRP A 37 3.90 9.18 -12.17
N LYS A 38 3.01 9.86 -12.88
CA LYS A 38 2.22 10.99 -12.37
C LYS A 38 0.75 10.76 -12.65
N ASP A 39 -0.07 11.61 -12.03
CA ASP A 39 -1.52 11.65 -12.24
C ASP A 39 -2.19 10.28 -12.08
N PHE A 40 -1.81 9.54 -11.04
CA PHE A 40 -2.53 8.33 -10.64
C PHE A 40 -3.89 8.66 -10.02
N ASP A 41 -4.91 7.89 -10.37
CA ASP A 41 -6.22 7.96 -9.71
C ASP A 41 -6.14 7.43 -8.28
N VAL A 42 -5.31 6.40 -8.04
CA VAL A 42 -5.10 5.81 -6.73
C VAL A 42 -3.64 5.40 -6.55
N ALA A 43 -3.09 5.69 -5.37
CA ALA A 43 -1.83 5.13 -4.90
C ALA A 43 -2.10 4.35 -3.62
N VAL A 44 -1.53 3.15 -3.49
CA VAL A 44 -1.77 2.25 -2.35
C VAL A 44 -0.46 1.79 -1.75
N ILE A 45 -0.34 1.90 -0.43
CA ILE A 45 0.68 1.20 0.35
C ILE A 45 -0.02 0.09 1.12
N GLY A 46 0.32 -1.16 0.81
CA GLY A 46 -0.22 -2.34 1.49
C GLY A 46 0.81 -3.03 2.35
N LEU A 47 0.60 -3.04 3.67
CA LEU A 47 1.41 -3.75 4.67
C LEU A 47 2.92 -3.50 4.58
N GLY A 48 3.32 -2.29 4.18
CA GLY A 48 4.73 -1.91 4.07
C GLY A 48 5.03 -0.50 4.54
N PHE A 49 4.05 0.24 5.06
CA PHE A 49 4.24 1.62 5.47
C PHE A 49 5.18 1.73 6.68
N HIS A 50 5.12 0.74 7.57
CA HIS A 50 6.02 0.64 8.73
C HIS A 50 7.50 0.39 8.38
N HIS A 51 7.84 0.10 7.12
CA HIS A 51 9.22 -0.07 6.66
C HIS A 51 9.88 1.23 6.16
N PHE A 52 9.11 2.28 5.89
CA PHE A 52 9.70 3.57 5.47
C PHE A 52 10.44 4.21 6.64
N ALA A 53 11.68 4.66 6.41
CA ALA A 53 12.43 5.42 7.42
C ALA A 53 11.86 6.83 7.65
N ASP A 54 11.28 7.42 6.59
CA ASP A 54 10.56 8.69 6.64
C ASP A 54 9.15 8.51 6.03
N PRO A 55 8.16 8.15 6.87
CA PRO A 55 6.77 8.04 6.43
C PRO A 55 6.22 9.36 5.88
N ALA A 56 6.72 10.51 6.35
CA ALA A 56 6.23 11.80 5.89
C ALA A 56 6.67 12.11 4.47
N LEU A 57 7.93 11.81 4.15
CA LEU A 57 8.43 11.89 2.78
C LEU A 57 7.68 10.91 1.87
N ALA A 58 7.41 9.69 2.33
CA ALA A 58 6.64 8.70 1.55
C ALA A 58 5.24 9.22 1.18
N VAL A 59 4.47 9.71 2.15
CA VAL A 59 3.14 10.26 1.90
C VAL A 59 3.22 11.45 0.95
N LYS A 60 4.12 12.41 1.20
CA LYS A 60 4.31 13.57 0.32
C LYS A 60 4.61 13.17 -1.12
N ARG A 61 5.58 12.27 -1.34
CA ARG A 61 6.01 11.84 -2.68
C ARG A 61 4.92 11.09 -3.44
N LEU A 62 4.10 10.30 -2.74
CA LEU A 62 2.95 9.64 -3.36
C LEU A 62 1.83 10.63 -3.65
N THR A 63 1.54 11.57 -2.73
CA THR A 63 0.56 12.63 -2.98
C THR A 63 0.94 13.48 -4.20
N GLU A 64 2.21 13.82 -4.39
CA GLU A 64 2.70 14.56 -5.58
C GLU A 64 2.40 13.83 -6.90
N ARG A 65 2.23 12.51 -6.87
CA ARG A 65 1.98 11.65 -8.05
C ARG A 65 0.50 11.34 -8.29
N LEU A 66 -0.40 11.76 -7.41
CA LEU A 66 -1.85 11.56 -7.56
C LEU A 66 -2.49 12.65 -8.43
N LYS A 67 -3.59 12.40 -9.14
CA LYS A 67 -4.33 13.49 -9.82
C LYS A 67 -4.80 14.56 -8.81
N PRO A 68 -4.54 15.87 -9.03
CA PRO A 68 -5.07 16.91 -8.16
C PRO A 68 -6.60 16.94 -8.13
N GLY A 69 -7.19 17.01 -6.94
CA GLY A 69 -8.62 17.12 -6.71
C GLY A 69 -9.41 15.80 -6.75
N THR A 70 -8.86 14.75 -7.38
CA THR A 70 -9.56 13.46 -7.52
C THR A 70 -8.75 12.25 -7.05
N GLY A 71 -7.42 12.31 -7.13
CA GLY A 71 -6.57 11.16 -6.80
C GLY A 71 -6.59 10.84 -5.31
N VAL A 72 -6.51 9.56 -4.96
CA VAL A 72 -6.63 9.08 -3.58
C VAL A 72 -5.39 8.29 -3.15
N LEU A 73 -4.82 8.64 -2.00
CA LEU A 73 -3.86 7.79 -1.31
C LEU A 73 -4.61 6.86 -0.37
N VAL A 74 -4.27 5.57 -0.40
CA VAL A 74 -4.75 4.56 0.54
C VAL A 74 -3.56 3.92 1.24
N ILE A 75 -3.62 3.80 2.57
CA ILE A 75 -2.63 3.08 3.36
C ILE A 75 -3.35 1.99 4.14
N VAL A 76 -2.88 0.76 3.99
CA VAL A 76 -3.31 -0.41 4.75
C VAL A 76 -2.13 -0.88 5.58
N ASP A 77 -2.19 -0.73 6.89
CA ASP A 77 -1.10 -1.12 7.79
C ASP A 77 -1.62 -1.43 9.20
N PHE A 78 -0.74 -1.57 10.19
CA PHE A 78 -1.06 -2.00 11.54
C PHE A 78 -1.31 -0.81 12.48
N LEU A 79 -2.27 -0.98 13.39
CA LEU A 79 -2.33 -0.15 14.60
C LEU A 79 -1.07 -0.31 15.46
N PRO A 80 -0.82 0.60 16.42
CA PRO A 80 0.35 0.50 17.28
C PRO A 80 0.44 -0.85 17.97
N PHE A 81 1.62 -1.45 17.97
CA PHE A 81 1.90 -2.72 18.64
C PHE A 81 3.18 -2.60 19.47
N ALA A 82 3.28 -3.39 20.54
CA ALA A 82 4.48 -3.38 21.35
C ALA A 82 5.69 -3.85 20.51
N PRO A 83 6.84 -3.15 20.59
CA PRO A 83 8.11 -3.74 20.18
C PRO A 83 8.27 -5.07 20.92
N LYS A 84 8.79 -6.10 20.26
CA LYS A 84 9.12 -7.34 20.97
C LYS A 84 10.36 -7.09 21.84
N GLU A 85 10.19 -6.49 23.02
CA GLU A 85 11.20 -6.50 24.06
C GLU A 85 11.35 -7.93 24.59
N HIS A 86 12.55 -8.50 24.45
CA HIS A 86 13.03 -9.67 25.17
C HIS A 86 12.18 -10.96 25.11
N GLN A 87 11.68 -11.33 23.93
CA GLN A 87 11.41 -12.75 23.66
C GLN A 87 12.62 -13.34 22.95
N HIS A 88 13.54 -13.90 23.75
CA HIS A 88 14.50 -14.87 23.25
C HIS A 88 13.69 -15.90 22.44
N HIS A 89 14.01 -16.03 21.14
CA HIS A 89 13.38 -16.93 20.17
C HIS A 89 12.05 -16.46 19.52
N SER A 90 12.00 -15.24 19.01
CA SER A 90 11.12 -14.93 17.87
C SER A 90 11.96 -14.90 16.60
N HIS A 91 12.18 -16.05 15.97
CA HIS A 91 12.95 -16.20 14.73
C HIS A 91 12.10 -15.85 13.49
N SER A 92 11.35 -14.74 13.55
CA SER A 92 11.19 -13.92 12.34
C SER A 92 12.62 -13.64 11.90
N GLY A 93 13.09 -14.20 10.77
CA GLY A 93 14.51 -14.19 10.42
C GLY A 93 15.14 -12.81 10.66
N PRO A 94 16.45 -12.75 11.00
CA PRO A 94 17.13 -11.49 11.34
C PRO A 94 16.89 -10.36 10.31
N ASP A 95 16.58 -10.72 9.07
CA ASP A 95 16.30 -9.84 7.94
C ASP A 95 14.94 -9.09 8.04
N MET A 96 13.93 -9.62 8.74
CA MET A 96 12.59 -9.00 8.82
C MET A 96 12.49 -7.97 9.95
N GLN A 97 13.10 -8.22 11.11
CA GLN A 97 13.03 -7.28 12.24
C GLN A 97 13.88 -6.03 12.01
N THR A 98 15.00 -6.17 11.28
CA THR A 98 15.92 -5.05 10.97
C THR A 98 15.35 -4.06 9.95
N THR A 99 14.33 -4.48 9.19
CA THR A 99 13.67 -3.65 8.18
C THR A 99 12.46 -2.89 8.72
N ILE A 100 11.88 -3.28 9.86
CA ILE A 100 10.78 -2.51 10.51
C ILE A 100 11.34 -1.22 11.10
N LYS A 101 10.76 -0.08 10.72
CA LYS A 101 11.14 1.25 11.21
C LYS A 101 10.13 1.85 12.18
N HIS A 102 8.87 1.38 12.10
CA HIS A 102 7.77 1.86 12.94
C HIS A 102 6.93 0.71 13.50
N HIS A 103 6.43 0.87 14.73
CA HIS A 103 5.60 -0.13 15.39
C HIS A 103 4.11 0.20 15.29
N GLY A 104 3.63 0.40 14.06
CA GLY A 104 2.25 0.76 13.73
C GLY A 104 1.94 2.26 13.85
N PHE A 105 0.71 2.63 13.52
CA PHE A 105 0.28 4.03 13.37
C PHE A 105 -1.10 4.29 13.99
N THR A 106 -1.25 5.45 14.63
CA THR A 106 -2.54 5.93 15.15
C THR A 106 -3.32 6.70 14.10
N SER A 107 -4.66 6.70 14.19
CA SER A 107 -5.53 7.50 13.32
C SER A 107 -5.16 9.00 13.32
N THR A 108 -5.01 9.62 14.50
CA THR A 108 -4.66 11.06 14.61
C THR A 108 -3.30 11.40 14.00
N GLY A 109 -2.31 10.52 14.17
CA GLY A 109 -1.00 10.68 13.53
C GLY A 109 -1.08 10.61 12.01
N LEU A 110 -1.87 9.68 11.47
CA LEU A 110 -2.12 9.56 10.03
C LEU A 110 -2.91 10.76 9.48
N GLU A 111 -3.93 11.22 10.18
CA GLU A 111 -4.70 12.40 9.78
C GLU A 111 -3.79 13.63 9.65
N SER A 112 -2.97 13.89 10.68
CA SER A 112 -1.99 14.98 10.67
C SER A 112 -1.01 14.85 9.50
N LEU A 113 -0.53 13.63 9.26
CA LEU A 113 0.40 13.35 8.18
C LEU A 113 -0.23 13.56 6.79
N PHE A 114 -1.47 13.11 6.62
CA PHE A 114 -2.22 13.25 5.36
C PHE A 114 -2.50 14.72 5.07
N THR A 115 -3.02 15.47 6.05
CA THR A 115 -3.31 16.90 5.91
C THR A 115 -2.05 17.70 5.59
N SER A 116 -0.94 17.46 6.31
CA SER A 116 0.34 18.16 6.04
C SER A 116 0.92 17.87 4.65
N SER A 117 0.54 16.76 4.03
CA SER A 117 0.95 16.36 2.68
C SER A 117 0.01 16.85 1.58
N GLY A 118 -1.03 17.61 1.91
CA GLY A 118 -2.00 18.15 0.95
C GLY A 118 -3.11 17.17 0.56
N LEU A 119 -3.40 16.19 1.43
CA LEU A 119 -4.58 15.34 1.32
C LEU A 119 -5.73 15.92 2.16
N GLU A 120 -6.94 15.88 1.61
CA GLU A 120 -8.22 16.22 2.26
C GLU A 120 -9.12 14.97 2.32
N ASP A 121 -10.33 15.10 2.88
CA ASP A 121 -11.32 14.01 3.00
C ASP A 121 -10.75 12.74 3.67
N PHE A 122 -10.06 12.93 4.80
CA PHE A 122 -9.46 11.83 5.55
C PHE A 122 -10.52 10.81 6.00
N GLY A 123 -10.20 9.54 5.82
CA GLY A 123 -11.01 8.42 6.31
C GLY A 123 -10.12 7.37 6.94
N PHE A 124 -10.60 6.74 8.01
CA PHE A 124 -9.87 5.71 8.75
C PHE A 124 -10.82 4.65 9.28
N GLN A 125 -10.48 3.38 9.10
CA GLN A 125 -11.23 2.26 9.69
C GLN A 125 -10.31 1.10 10.00
N THR A 126 -10.61 0.36 11.06
CA THR A 126 -9.93 -0.89 11.42
C THR A 126 -10.69 -2.08 10.86
N LEU A 127 -9.97 -3.13 10.47
CA LEU A 127 -10.58 -4.42 10.21
C LEU A 127 -11.17 -4.97 11.52
N PRO A 128 -12.39 -5.54 11.51
CA PRO A 128 -13.02 -6.05 12.72
C PRO A 128 -12.23 -7.18 13.39
N GLU A 129 -11.58 -8.01 12.58
CA GLU A 129 -10.75 -9.12 13.04
C GLU A 129 -9.27 -8.83 12.78
N PRO A 130 -8.37 -9.13 13.75
CA PRO A 130 -6.94 -9.02 13.53
C PRO A 130 -6.44 -9.96 12.43
N ALA A 131 -5.43 -9.51 11.68
CA ALA A 131 -4.69 -10.39 10.79
C ALA A 131 -3.79 -11.32 11.61
N LYS A 132 -3.88 -12.62 11.33
CA LYS A 132 -2.96 -13.65 11.84
C LYS A 132 -1.77 -13.77 10.90
N LEU A 133 -0.60 -13.40 11.38
CA LEU A 133 0.67 -13.56 10.68
C LEU A 133 1.29 -14.87 11.12
N GLU A 134 1.54 -15.76 10.17
CA GLU A 134 2.26 -17.02 10.38
C GLU A 134 3.70 -16.86 9.91
N PHE A 135 4.64 -17.28 10.74
CA PHE A 135 6.07 -17.25 10.43
C PHE A 135 6.56 -18.63 10.02
N ALA A 136 7.68 -18.68 9.30
CA ALA A 136 8.23 -19.93 8.76
C ALA A 136 8.63 -20.95 9.84
N ASP A 137 8.85 -20.49 11.08
CA ASP A 137 9.16 -21.31 12.26
C ASP A 137 7.89 -21.88 12.96
N GLY A 138 6.70 -21.63 12.41
CA GLY A 138 5.42 -22.01 13.01
C GLY A 138 4.93 -21.07 14.10
N GLY A 139 5.66 -19.98 14.39
CA GLY A 139 5.19 -18.92 15.26
C GLY A 139 4.03 -18.15 14.64
N THR A 140 3.16 -17.61 15.49
CA THR A 140 2.06 -16.74 15.05
C THR A 140 2.06 -15.40 15.77
N SER A 141 1.50 -14.39 15.13
CA SER A 141 1.31 -13.06 15.71
C SER A 141 0.05 -12.42 15.16
N GLU A 142 -0.75 -11.82 16.04
CA GLU A 142 -1.94 -11.06 15.63
C GLU A 142 -1.63 -9.57 15.52
N ARG A 143 -2.17 -8.93 14.48
CA ARG A 143 -2.09 -7.48 14.29
C ARG A 143 -3.43 -6.93 13.82
N THR A 144 -3.95 -5.91 14.50
CA THR A 144 -5.10 -5.17 14.00
C THR A 144 -4.68 -4.31 12.82
N VAL A 145 -5.31 -4.54 11.68
CA VAL A 145 -5.05 -3.80 10.44
C VAL A 145 -6.02 -2.62 10.35
N PHE A 146 -5.53 -1.48 9.87
CA PHE A 146 -6.35 -0.34 9.48
C PHE A 146 -6.32 -0.13 7.97
N ILE A 147 -7.30 0.62 7.47
CA ILE A 147 -7.34 1.24 6.16
C ILE A 147 -7.53 2.73 6.39
N ALA A 148 -6.59 3.53 5.90
CA ALA A 148 -6.64 4.98 5.89
C ALA A 148 -6.70 5.47 4.44
N LYS A 149 -7.44 6.56 4.18
CA LYS A 149 -7.48 7.21 2.87
C LYS A 149 -7.46 8.72 2.98
N GLY A 150 -7.01 9.38 1.91
CA GLY A 150 -7.12 10.82 1.73
C GLY A 150 -7.07 11.17 0.24
N LYS A 151 -7.82 12.21 -0.14
CA LYS A 151 -7.92 12.69 -1.51
C LYS A 151 -6.95 13.85 -1.72
N ARG A 152 -6.16 13.87 -2.79
CA ARG A 152 -5.28 15.00 -3.11
C ARG A 152 -6.12 16.26 -3.32
N ALA A 153 -5.77 17.33 -2.61
CA ALA A 153 -6.44 18.61 -2.78
C ALA A 153 -6.24 19.16 -4.21
N PRO A 154 -7.20 19.96 -4.73
CA PRO A 154 -7.01 20.64 -6.02
C PRO A 154 -5.84 21.63 -5.95
N THR A 155 -5.16 21.84 -7.08
CA THR A 155 -4.16 22.92 -7.21
C THR A 155 -4.83 24.29 -7.05
N VAL A 156 -4.06 25.36 -6.80
CA VAL A 156 -4.60 26.73 -6.76
C VAL A 156 -5.33 27.09 -8.06
N ALA A 157 -4.80 26.66 -9.21
CA ALA A 157 -5.49 26.79 -10.50
C ALA A 157 -6.79 25.96 -10.54
N GLY A 158 -6.79 24.73 -10.02
CA GLY A 158 -8.00 23.92 -9.89
C GLY A 158 -9.05 24.54 -8.97
N LYS A 159 -8.64 25.21 -7.88
CA LYS A 159 -9.53 25.96 -6.99
C LYS A 159 -10.13 27.18 -7.71
N LEU A 160 -9.31 27.94 -8.45
CA LEU A 160 -9.76 29.07 -9.25
C LEU A 160 -10.72 28.63 -10.36
N TRP A 161 -10.44 27.50 -11.02
CA TRP A 161 -11.31 26.99 -12.07
C TRP A 161 -12.65 26.47 -11.54
N ARG A 162 -12.67 25.82 -10.37
CA ARG A 162 -13.93 25.51 -9.67
C ARG A 162 -14.69 26.75 -9.22
N PHE A 163 -14.00 27.83 -8.85
CA PHE A 163 -14.65 29.09 -8.49
C PHE A 163 -15.29 29.77 -9.72
N ILE A 164 -14.58 29.85 -10.85
CA ILE A 164 -15.10 30.44 -12.10
C ILE A 164 -16.18 29.55 -12.74
N GLY A 165 -15.94 28.24 -12.80
CA GLY A 165 -16.91 27.26 -13.29
C GLY A 165 -18.17 27.21 -12.41
N GLY A 166 -18.01 27.26 -11.08
CA GLY A 166 -19.13 27.37 -10.14
C GLY A 166 -19.94 28.65 -10.29
N PHE A 167 -19.34 29.74 -10.79
CA PHE A 167 -20.06 30.96 -11.16
C PHE A 167 -20.88 30.77 -12.45
N GLN A 168 -20.35 30.05 -13.44
CA GLN A 168 -21.13 29.65 -14.62
C GLN A 168 -22.27 28.70 -14.25
N ASP A 169 -22.01 27.70 -13.40
CA ASP A 169 -23.02 26.77 -12.90
C ASP A 169 -24.08 27.46 -12.05
N ALA A 170 -23.73 28.49 -11.27
CA ALA A 170 -24.69 29.30 -10.51
C ALA A 170 -25.54 30.20 -11.41
N VAL A 171 -24.99 30.68 -12.53
CA VAL A 171 -25.72 31.46 -13.54
C VAL A 171 -26.61 30.56 -14.41
N SER A 172 -26.18 29.32 -14.72
CA SER A 172 -27.01 28.33 -15.42
C SER A 172 -27.97 27.57 -14.50
N GLY A 173 -27.70 27.55 -13.20
CA GLY A 173 -28.37 26.75 -12.17
C GLY A 173 -29.49 27.47 -11.42
N GLN A 174 -29.98 28.61 -11.91
CA GLN A 174 -31.24 29.20 -11.44
C GLN A 174 -32.47 28.38 -11.89
N MET A 175 -32.35 27.05 -11.85
CA MET A 175 -33.43 26.07 -11.89
C MET A 175 -32.94 24.76 -11.24
N GLY A 176 -33.17 24.62 -9.93
CA GLY A 176 -33.29 23.30 -9.29
C GLY A 176 -32.16 22.86 -8.35
N LEU A 177 -32.54 22.76 -7.07
CA LEU A 177 -32.01 21.90 -6.00
C LEU A 177 -30.71 22.34 -5.28
N LYS A 178 -30.85 22.48 -3.96
CA LYS A 178 -29.79 22.79 -2.99
C LYS A 178 -28.93 21.53 -2.76
N PRO A 179 -27.60 21.62 -2.68
CA PRO A 179 -26.76 20.53 -2.21
C PRO A 179 -26.83 20.46 -0.68
N ASP A 180 -27.16 19.30 -0.14
CA ASP A 180 -27.11 18.98 1.28
C ASP A 180 -25.66 18.72 1.72
N GLY A 181 -25.06 19.73 2.34
CA GLY A 181 -23.70 19.67 2.89
C GLY A 181 -23.58 18.78 4.13
N THR A 182 -23.67 17.47 3.97
CA THR A 182 -23.24 16.53 5.01
C THR A 182 -22.02 15.75 4.52
N ALA A 183 -20.87 15.98 5.17
CA ALA A 183 -19.70 15.11 5.03
C ALA A 183 -20.10 13.73 5.56
N GLY A 184 -20.44 12.82 4.64
CA GLY A 184 -20.91 11.48 4.97
C GLY A 184 -19.84 10.72 5.75
N GLU A 185 -20.25 10.16 6.89
CA GLU A 185 -19.51 9.15 7.63
C GLU A 185 -19.07 8.04 6.65
N TRP A 186 -17.77 7.87 6.44
CA TRP A 186 -17.26 6.83 5.55
C TRP A 186 -17.53 5.47 6.18
N LYS A 187 -18.50 4.74 5.65
CA LYS A 187 -18.70 3.32 5.95
C LYS A 187 -17.98 2.50 4.90
N ALA A 188 -16.83 1.89 5.22
CA ALA A 188 -16.32 0.85 4.33
C ALA A 188 -17.36 -0.27 4.28
N GLY A 189 -17.80 -0.60 3.07
CA GLY A 189 -18.69 -1.72 2.83
C GLY A 189 -17.95 -3.03 3.01
N PHE A 190 -17.62 -3.41 4.25
CA PHE A 190 -17.24 -4.78 4.56
C PHE A 190 -18.52 -5.61 4.60
N ARG A 191 -18.82 -6.30 3.51
CA ARG A 191 -19.90 -7.28 3.45
C ARG A 191 -19.68 -8.33 4.53
N LYS A 192 -20.66 -8.47 5.43
CA LYS A 192 -20.63 -9.41 6.56
C LYS A 192 -21.04 -10.83 6.13
N ASP A 193 -21.48 -11.01 4.90
CA ASP A 193 -21.85 -12.27 4.26
C ASP A 193 -20.67 -12.83 3.43
N GLY A 194 -19.59 -13.18 4.13
CA GLY A 194 -18.63 -14.15 3.60
C GLY A 194 -19.26 -15.52 3.64
N GLY A 195 -19.78 -15.96 2.49
CA GLY A 195 -20.18 -17.35 2.24
C GLY A 195 -19.07 -18.32 2.60
N ASP A 196 -19.50 -19.48 3.08
CA ASP A 196 -18.76 -20.72 3.28
C ASP A 196 -17.34 -20.81 2.69
N GLY A 197 -16.36 -20.70 3.58
CA GLY A 197 -15.26 -21.69 3.63
C GLY A 197 -14.46 -21.91 2.34
N SER A 198 -13.81 -20.87 1.82
CA SER A 198 -12.53 -21.05 1.14
C SER A 198 -11.65 -19.82 1.35
N GLY A 199 -10.90 -19.84 2.47
CA GLY A 199 -9.86 -18.85 2.70
C GLY A 199 -8.88 -18.87 1.53
N SER A 200 -8.75 -17.73 0.83
CA SER A 200 -7.65 -17.51 -0.10
C SER A 200 -6.36 -17.51 0.69
N ARG A 201 -5.77 -18.70 0.80
CA ARG A 201 -4.40 -18.93 1.24
C ARG A 201 -3.52 -18.13 0.28
N MET A 202 -2.85 -17.10 0.78
CA MET A 202 -1.70 -16.51 0.07
C MET A 202 -0.62 -17.59 0.08
N VAL A 203 -0.68 -18.48 -0.92
CA VAL A 203 0.27 -19.58 -1.10
C VAL A 203 1.60 -18.95 -1.49
N GLY A 204 2.53 -18.88 -0.53
CA GLY A 204 3.95 -18.94 -0.87
C GLY A 204 4.18 -20.28 -1.55
N THR A 205 4.52 -20.24 -2.83
CA THR A 205 4.89 -21.44 -3.60
C THR A 205 6.17 -22.01 -3.01
N LYS A 206 6.03 -23.07 -2.20
CA LYS A 206 7.09 -24.04 -1.96
C LYS A 206 7.11 -24.96 -3.18
N ASP A 207 8.05 -24.71 -4.09
CA ASP A 207 8.46 -25.75 -5.04
C ASP A 207 9.42 -26.70 -4.31
N GLU A 208 8.88 -27.81 -3.83
CA GLU A 208 9.66 -29.02 -3.59
C GLU A 208 9.11 -30.13 -4.49
N GLY A 209 9.99 -30.73 -5.29
CA GLY A 209 9.77 -32.06 -5.86
C GLY A 209 9.78 -32.15 -7.38
N THR A 210 10.94 -31.98 -8.00
CA THR A 210 11.29 -32.83 -9.15
C THR A 210 12.73 -33.30 -8.99
N ALA A 211 12.86 -34.49 -8.42
CA ALA A 211 14.07 -35.29 -8.54
C ALA A 211 14.27 -35.64 -10.02
N GLY A 212 15.33 -35.12 -10.61
CA GLY A 212 15.71 -35.41 -11.99
C GLY A 212 17.20 -35.21 -12.19
N GLY A 213 17.91 -36.32 -12.46
CA GLY A 213 19.14 -36.31 -13.23
C GLY A 213 20.44 -36.10 -12.45
N MET A 214 21.01 -37.21 -11.96
CA MET A 214 22.45 -37.33 -11.72
C MET A 214 23.22 -36.96 -13.00
N PHE A 215 23.81 -35.76 -13.05
CA PHE A 215 25.00 -35.52 -13.85
C PHE A 215 26.22 -35.71 -12.95
N ARG A 216 26.80 -36.92 -12.98
CA ARG A 216 28.18 -37.12 -12.53
C ARG A 216 29.06 -36.40 -13.55
N ARG A 217 29.81 -35.40 -13.08
CA ARG A 217 31.00 -34.90 -13.79
C ARG A 217 32.13 -35.86 -13.47
N ASP A 218 32.62 -36.52 -14.51
CA ASP A 218 33.90 -37.21 -14.52
C ASP A 218 35.02 -36.16 -14.40
N GLU A 219 35.93 -36.34 -13.45
CA GLU A 219 37.33 -35.94 -13.62
C GLU A 219 38.26 -36.99 -12.99
N PRO A 220 39.42 -37.29 -13.62
CA PRO A 220 40.30 -38.38 -13.21
C PRO A 220 41.48 -37.86 -12.38
N VAL A 221 41.79 -38.55 -11.29
CA VAL A 221 43.11 -38.53 -10.62
C VAL A 221 43.30 -39.95 -10.13
N GLY A 222 44.31 -40.73 -10.48
CA GLY A 222 45.70 -40.45 -10.82
C GLY A 222 46.48 -41.56 -10.10
N LYS A 223 47.24 -42.35 -10.87
CA LYS A 223 48.04 -43.48 -10.38
C LYS A 223 49.11 -43.00 -9.39
N ASP A 224 49.26 -43.70 -8.27
CA ASP A 224 50.36 -44.64 -7.98
C ASP A 224 50.15 -45.27 -6.58
#